data_AF-A0A3M8QZE1-F1
#
_entry.id   AF-A0A3M8QZE1-F1
#
_cell.length_a   1.000
_cell.length_b   1.000
_cell.length_c   1.000
_cell.angle_alpha   90.00
_cell.angle_beta   90.00
_cell.angle_gamma   90.00
#
_symmetry.space_group_name_H-M   'P 1'
#
loop_
_entity.id
_entity.type
_entity.pdbx_description
1 polymer ?
#
loop_
_entity_poly.entity_id
_entity_poly.type
_entity_poly.pdbx_seq_one_letter_code
_entity_poly.pdbx_strand_id
1 'polypeptide(L)'
;MTIIAACVVTLKKPPSFKLAKDGTMPVWSGFGMAGTDALGITAFKSLAEELDALHLGEGDAVTVTGTISLNTWDGKDGTPHRGLKMIATKAEAITPPAPRTTNPKKEQNQ
;
A
#
# COMPACT_ATOMS: atom_id res chain seq x y z
N MET A 1 -11.86 11.98 17.61
CA MET A 1 -12.82 11.62 16.54
C MET A 1 -12.11 10.66 15.61
N THR A 2 -12.60 9.43 15.47
CA THR A 2 -12.00 8.41 14.60
C THR A 2 -12.79 8.37 13.31
N ILE A 3 -12.12 8.55 12.17
CA ILE A 3 -12.77 8.47 10.85
C ILE A 3 -12.50 7.08 10.29
N ILE A 4 -13.57 6.33 10.02
CA ILE A 4 -13.50 5.04 9.34
C ILE A 4 -13.81 5.29 7.87
N ALA A 5 -13.01 4.72 6.98
CA ALA A 5 -13.21 4.81 5.54
C ALA A 5 -13.07 3.43 4.91
N ALA A 6 -13.81 3.22 3.82
CA ALA A 6 -13.67 2.09 2.92
C ALA A 6 -13.45 2.63 1.51
N CYS A 7 -12.41 2.18 0.82
CA CYS A 7 -12.10 2.63 -0.53
C CYS A 7 -11.40 1.54 -1.33
N VAL A 8 -11.36 1.74 -2.65
CA VAL A 8 -10.47 1.01 -3.56
C VAL A 8 -9.20 1.82 -3.72
N VAL A 9 -8.05 1.16 -3.60
CA VAL A 9 -6.74 1.76 -3.78
C VAL A 9 -5.98 1.02 -4.87
N THR A 10 -5.61 1.73 -5.93
CA THR A 10 -4.71 1.21 -6.96
C THR A 10 -3.26 1.50 -6.57
N LEU A 11 -2.46 0.44 -6.40
CA LEU A 11 -1.08 0.55 -5.95
C LEU A 11 -0.22 1.26 -7.00
N LYS A 12 0.57 2.25 -6.53
CA LYS A 12 1.50 3.02 -7.36
C LYS A 12 2.94 2.53 -7.29
N LYS A 13 3.19 1.53 -6.44
CA LYS A 13 4.47 0.85 -6.29
C LYS A 13 4.23 -0.51 -5.62
N PRO A 14 5.17 -1.47 -5.77
CA PRO A 14 5.13 -2.69 -4.99
C PRO A 14 5.05 -2.38 -3.49
N PRO A 15 4.18 -3.07 -2.74
CA PRO A 15 4.11 -2.93 -1.30
C PRO A 15 5.37 -3.51 -0.63
N SER A 16 5.57 -3.17 0.64
CA SER A 16 6.66 -3.71 1.44
C SER A 16 6.11 -4.51 2.62
N PHE A 17 6.68 -5.69 2.85
CA PHE A 17 6.46 -6.48 4.06
C PHE A 17 7.71 -6.46 4.93
N LYS A 18 7.53 -6.21 6.23
CA LYS A 18 8.61 -6.13 7.22
C LYS A 18 8.12 -6.61 8.58
N LEU A 19 9.05 -7.07 9.42
CA LEU A 19 8.78 -7.32 10.83
C LEU A 19 9.15 -6.07 11.64
N ALA A 20 8.16 -5.41 12.25
CA ALA A 20 8.35 -4.32 13.19
C ALA A 20 8.51 -4.84 14.63
N LYS A 21 8.96 -3.95 15.53
CA LYS A 21 9.14 -4.20 16.98
C LYS A 21 9.96 -5.47 17.26
N ASP A 22 11.28 -5.32 17.32
CA ASP A 22 12.23 -6.40 17.61
C ASP A 22 12.09 -7.62 16.67
N GLY A 23 11.58 -7.39 15.45
CA GLY A 23 11.35 -8.44 14.46
C GLY A 23 10.17 -9.37 14.75
N THR A 24 9.20 -8.97 15.57
CA THR A 24 8.10 -9.86 16.01
C THR A 24 6.75 -9.58 15.38
N MET A 25 6.53 -8.37 14.84
CA MET A 25 5.22 -7.97 14.35
C MET A 25 5.21 -7.80 12.83
N PRO A 26 4.51 -8.66 12.07
CA PRO A 26 4.29 -8.47 10.64
C PRO A 26 3.63 -7.13 10.33
N VAL A 27 4.21 -6.40 9.37
CA VAL A 27 3.70 -5.13 8.86
C VAL A 27 3.77 -5.15 7.35
N TRP A 28 2.63 -4.93 6.71
CA TRP A 28 2.51 -4.71 5.28
C TRP A 28 2.21 -3.24 5.04
N SER A 29 2.92 -2.62 4.11
CA SER A 29 2.76 -1.21 3.77
C SER A 29 2.61 -1.02 2.26
N GLY A 30 1.48 -0.44 1.87
CA GLY A 30 1.16 -0.11 0.48
C GLY A 30 1.04 1.39 0.29
N PHE A 31 1.18 1.84 -0.95
CA PHE A 31 0.90 3.22 -1.33
C PHE A 31 0.23 3.22 -2.70
N GLY A 32 -0.84 3.98 -2.81
CA GLY A 32 -1.61 4.04 -4.05
C GLY A 32 -2.52 5.25 -4.12
N MET A 33 -3.44 5.21 -5.07
CA MET A 33 -4.44 6.25 -5.29
C MET A 33 -5.84 5.70 -5.00
N ALA A 34 -6.62 6.46 -4.24
CA ALA A 34 -8.07 6.29 -4.12
C ALA A 34 -8.74 7.46 -4.87
N GLY A 35 -9.19 7.22 -6.11
CA GLY A 35 -9.57 8.32 -7.01
C GLY A 35 -8.38 9.23 -7.28
N THR A 36 -8.49 10.52 -6.93
CA THR A 36 -7.42 11.52 -7.07
C THR A 36 -6.53 11.66 -5.84
N ASP A 37 -6.85 10.97 -4.74
CA ASP A 37 -6.16 11.14 -3.47
C ASP A 37 -5.07 10.09 -3.27
N ALA A 38 -3.87 10.56 -2.91
CA ALA A 38 -2.76 9.69 -2.53
C ALA A 38 -2.96 9.13 -1.11
N LEU A 39 -2.86 7.81 -0.97
CA LEU A 39 -3.14 7.11 0.27
C LEU A 39 -2.04 6.10 0.60
N GLY A 40 -1.45 6.25 1.79
CA GLY A 40 -0.61 5.22 2.41
C GLY A 40 -1.46 4.25 3.20
N ILE A 41 -1.25 2.95 3.02
CA ILE A 41 -1.97 1.88 3.72
C ILE A 41 -0.98 1.12 4.62
N THR A 42 -1.39 0.81 5.84
CA THR A 42 -0.64 -0.08 6.74
C THR A 42 -1.56 -1.15 7.29
N ALA A 43 -1.15 -2.41 7.15
CA ALA A 43 -1.77 -3.57 7.80
C ALA A 43 -0.79 -4.23 8.76
N PHE A 44 -1.31 -4.91 9.78
CA PHE A 44 -0.52 -5.52 10.85
C PHE A 44 -0.91 -6.99 11.04
N LYS A 45 0.02 -7.78 11.61
CA LYS A 45 -0.21 -9.17 12.04
C LYS A 45 -0.73 -10.04 10.88
N SER A 46 -1.73 -10.88 11.10
CA SER A 46 -2.27 -11.81 10.10
C SER A 46 -2.68 -11.12 8.80
N LEU A 47 -3.33 -9.95 8.88
CA LEU A 47 -3.71 -9.21 7.68
C LEU A 47 -2.49 -8.78 6.85
N ALA A 48 -1.36 -8.49 7.50
CA ALA A 48 -0.13 -8.18 6.77
C ALA A 48 0.42 -9.40 6.02
N GLU A 49 0.39 -10.57 6.65
CA GLU A 49 0.84 -11.84 6.06
C GLU A 49 -0.07 -12.28 4.91
N GLU A 50 -1.39 -12.17 5.11
CA GLU A 50 -2.40 -12.46 4.09
C GLU A 50 -2.20 -11.59 2.84
N LEU A 51 -1.98 -10.29 3.01
CA LEU A 51 -1.75 -9.38 1.87
C LEU A 51 -0.41 -9.62 1.18
N ASP A 52 0.63 -9.99 1.92
CA ASP A 52 1.95 -10.30 1.34
C ASP A 52 1.91 -11.57 0.47
N ALA A 53 1.16 -12.58 0.92
CA ALA A 53 0.96 -13.84 0.19
C ALA A 53 0.27 -13.66 -1.18
N LEU A 54 -0.43 -12.54 -1.40
CA LEU A 54 -1.06 -12.20 -2.68
C LEU A 54 -0.05 -11.69 -3.72
N HIS A 55 1.18 -11.38 -3.33
CA HIS A 55 2.25 -10.89 -4.21
C HIS A 55 1.84 -9.69 -5.08
N LEU A 56 1.11 -8.76 -4.47
CA LEU A 56 0.60 -7.56 -5.13
C LEU A 56 1.75 -6.70 -5.67
N GLY A 57 1.54 -6.11 -6.84
CA GLY A 57 2.47 -5.24 -7.53
C GLY A 57 1.90 -3.86 -7.82
N GLU A 58 2.66 -3.08 -8.57
CA GLU A 58 2.16 -1.81 -9.13
C GLU A 58 0.99 -2.08 -10.09
N GLY A 59 -0.06 -1.26 -10.00
CA GLY A 59 -1.26 -1.39 -10.83
C GLY A 59 -2.34 -2.28 -10.23
N ASP A 60 -1.99 -3.18 -9.29
CA ASP A 60 -2.98 -3.98 -8.60
C ASP A 60 -3.88 -3.11 -7.73
N ALA A 61 -5.16 -3.47 -7.67
CA ALA A 61 -6.15 -2.77 -6.86
C ALA A 61 -6.52 -3.60 -5.63
N VAL A 62 -6.65 -2.92 -4.50
CA VAL A 62 -7.09 -3.50 -3.23
C VAL A 62 -8.28 -2.73 -2.70
N THR A 63 -9.30 -3.44 -2.23
CA THR A 63 -10.29 -2.86 -1.33
C THR A 63 -9.65 -2.74 0.05
N VAL A 64 -9.85 -1.61 0.73
CA VAL A 64 -9.33 -1.40 2.08
C VAL A 64 -10.41 -0.76 2.92
N THR A 65 -10.63 -1.29 4.10
CA THR A 65 -11.43 -0.67 5.17
C THR A 65 -10.53 -0.45 6.37
N GLY A 66 -10.63 0.72 6.99
CA GLY A 66 -9.79 1.03 8.13
C GLY A 66 -10.02 2.42 8.70
N THR A 67 -9.14 2.79 9.61
CA THR A 67 -9.11 4.14 10.18
C THR A 67 -8.23 5.03 9.32
N ILE A 68 -8.74 6.18 8.89
CA ILE A 68 -7.99 7.16 8.10
C ILE A 68 -7.61 8.38 8.94
N SER A 69 -6.42 8.91 8.68
CA SER A 69 -5.90 10.11 9.34
C SER A 69 -5.09 10.94 8.34
N LEU A 70 -5.09 12.25 8.53
CA LEU A 70 -4.17 13.14 7.83
C LEU A 70 -2.82 13.11 8.59
N ASN A 71 -1.77 12.68 7.90
CA ASN A 71 -0.41 12.75 8.42
C ASN A 71 0.29 13.97 7.84
N THR A 72 0.91 14.77 8.70
CA THR A 72 1.71 15.93 8.32
C THR A 72 3.15 15.67 8.75
N TRP A 73 4.12 15.91 7.86
CA TRP A 73 5.54 15.78 8.18
C TRP A 73 6.33 16.85 7.44
N ASP A 74 7.47 17.25 8.01
CA ASP A 74 8.37 18.19 7.36
C ASP A 74 9.29 17.45 6.39
N GLY A 75 9.36 17.96 5.16
CA GLY A 75 10.32 17.52 4.16
C GLY A 75 11.75 17.83 4.59
N LYS A 76 12.73 17.25 3.90
CA LYS A 76 14.16 17.54 4.14
C LYS A 76 14.53 19.01 3.90
N ASP A 77 13.71 19.69 3.11
CA ASP A 77 13.76 21.11 2.77
C ASP A 77 13.00 22.00 3.77
N GLY A 78 12.38 21.42 4.80
CA GLY A 78 11.53 22.13 5.76
C GLY A 78 10.12 22.43 5.25
N THR A 79 9.75 21.96 4.05
CA THR A 79 8.41 22.15 3.52
C THR A 79 7.42 21.19 4.21
N PRO A 80 6.30 21.68 4.76
CA PRO A 80 5.30 20.80 5.36
C PRO A 80 4.58 20.02 4.25
N HIS A 81 4.69 18.69 4.31
CA HIS A 81 3.92 17.77 3.48
C HIS A 81 2.73 17.23 4.24
N ARG A 82 1.69 16.88 3.49
CA ARG A 82 0.48 16.26 4.02
C ARG A 82 0.14 15.04 3.17
N GLY A 83 -0.34 13.99 3.80
CA GLY A 83 -0.76 12.78 3.10
C GLY A 83 -1.77 12.00 3.93
N LEU A 84 -2.68 11.31 3.26
CA LEU A 84 -3.62 10.44 3.93
C LEU A 84 -2.92 9.13 4.31
N LYS A 85 -3.18 8.67 5.53
CA LYS A 85 -2.73 7.38 6.04
C LYS A 85 -3.92 6.59 6.53
N MET A 86 -4.02 5.34 6.07
CA MET A 86 -5.03 4.38 6.48
C MET A 86 -4.37 3.22 7.23
N ILE A 87 -4.87 2.94 8.44
CA ILE A 87 -4.60 1.69 9.15
C ILE A 87 -5.72 0.72 8.82
N ALA A 88 -5.40 -0.31 8.04
CA ALA A 88 -6.36 -1.28 7.55
C ALA A 88 -6.82 -2.22 8.67
N THR A 89 -8.13 -2.38 8.78
CA THR A 89 -8.77 -3.44 9.58
C THR A 89 -9.25 -4.60 8.70
N LYS A 90 -9.45 -4.34 7.40
CA LYS A 90 -9.75 -5.35 6.38
C LYS A 90 -9.17 -4.88 5.04
N ALA A 91 -8.61 -5.80 4.25
CA ALA A 91 -8.19 -5.52 2.89
C ALA A 91 -8.22 -6.78 2.02
N GLU A 92 -8.63 -6.64 0.76
CA GLU A 92 -8.76 -7.75 -0.19
C GLU A 92 -8.34 -7.27 -1.59
N ALA A 93 -7.65 -8.11 -2.36
CA ALA A 93 -7.30 -7.80 -3.75
C ALA A 93 -8.53 -7.85 -4.67
N ILE A 94 -8.56 -6.96 -5.65
CA ILE A 94 -9.58 -6.94 -6.70
C ILE A 94 -9.06 -7.77 -7.88
N THR A 95 -9.57 -8.98 -8.03
CA THR A 95 -9.39 -9.83 -9.22
C THR A 95 -10.45 -9.51 -10.29
N PRO A 96 -10.14 -9.62 -11.59
CA PRO A 96 -9.05 -10.39 -12.19
C PRO A 96 -7.81 -9.52 -12.51
N PRO A 97 -6.61 -10.12 -12.53
CA PRO A 97 -5.36 -9.39 -12.77
C PRO A 97 -5.39 -8.73 -14.15
N ALA A 98 -4.94 -7.48 -14.23
CA ALA A 98 -4.55 -6.90 -15.50
C ALA A 98 -3.42 -7.76 -16.10
N PRO A 99 -3.36 -7.96 -17.44
CA PRO A 99 -2.26 -8.69 -18.06
C PRO A 99 -0.93 -8.06 -17.64
N ARG A 100 -0.10 -8.82 -16.92
CA ARG A 100 1.28 -8.40 -16.67
C ARG A 100 2.00 -8.42 -18.01
N THR A 101 2.16 -7.25 -18.63
CA THR A 101 3.07 -7.09 -19.76
C THR A 101 4.48 -7.28 -19.20
N THR A 102 4.96 -8.52 -19.19
CA THR A 102 6.38 -8.79 -19.01
C THR A 102 7.08 -8.13 -20.19
N ASN A 103 7.61 -6.93 -20.01
CA ASN A 103 8.59 -6.40 -20.94
C ASN A 103 9.83 -7.30 -20.81
N PRO A 104 10.21 -8.12 -21.80
CA PRO A 104 11.50 -8.75 -21.77
C PRO A 104 12.53 -7.63 -21.86
N LYS A 105 13.25 -7.43 -20.77
CA LYS A 105 14.43 -6.57 -20.74
C LYS A 105 15.33 -7.03 -21.88
N LYS A 106 15.51 -6.18 -22.90
CA LYS A 106 16.44 -6.40 -24.02
C LYS A 106 17.77 -6.92 -23.46
N GLU A 107 18.11 -8.16 -23.78
CA GLU A 107 19.49 -8.60 -23.85
C GLU A 107 20.15 -7.74 -24.94
N GLN A 108 20.75 -6.65 -24.50
CA GLN A 108 21.72 -5.90 -25.28
C GLN A 108 23.05 -6.16 -24.60
N ASN A 109 23.75 -7.20 -25.07
CA ASN A 109 25.20 -7.35 -25.02
C ASN A 109 25.60 -8.63 -25.78
N GLN A 110 25.84 -8.49 -27.08
CA GLN A 110 26.97 -9.08 -27.77
C GLN A 110 27.28 -8.27 -29.03
#